data_AF-A0A3N1ZSM1-F1
#
_entry.id   AF-A0A3N1ZSM1-F1
#
_cell.length_a   1.000
_cell.length_b   1.000
_cell.length_c   1.000
_cell.angle_alpha   90.00
_cell.angle_beta   90.00
_cell.angle_gamma   90.00
#
_symmetry.space_group_name_H-M   'P 1'
#
loop_
_entity.id
_entity.type
_entity.pdbx_description
1 polymer ?
#
loop_
_entity_poly.entity_id
_entity_poly.type
_entity_poly.pdbx_seq_one_letter_code
_entity_poly.pdbx_strand_id
1 'polypeptide(L)'
;MSNLPISSKYRSQPARPVDEAEREDLTKRLNDAFTSGDIDGDSYRTLLDELYGAQTLGELVPVVEHLPAKQTYSDPEMVRQQTSTAPGDLAPAGMNAQFALKVGAAITALSVLIVLVLAFGLL
;
A
#
# COMPACT_ATOMS: atom_id res chain seq x y z
N MET A 1 -4.72 1.15 -24.30
CA MET A 1 -3.56 2.06 -24.45
C MET A 1 -2.84 2.07 -23.11
N SER A 2 -1.56 1.71 -23.11
CA SER A 2 -0.81 1.41 -21.89
C SER A 2 -0.47 2.72 -21.16
N ASN A 3 -1.10 2.94 -20.00
CA ASN A 3 -1.14 4.23 -19.28
C ASN A 3 0.13 4.55 -18.47
N LEU A 4 1.08 3.62 -18.41
CA LEU A 4 2.33 3.84 -17.67
C LEU A 4 3.30 4.78 -18.42
N PRO A 5 3.92 5.75 -17.72
CA PRO A 5 5.06 6.50 -18.23
C PRO A 5 6.20 5.57 -18.66
N ILE A 6 6.89 5.90 -19.75
CA ILE A 6 8.04 5.13 -20.26
C ILE A 6 9.16 5.03 -19.20
N SER A 7 9.33 6.07 -18.38
CA SER A 7 10.31 6.10 -17.28
C SER A 7 9.91 5.25 -16.06
N SER A 8 8.74 4.64 -16.05
CA SER A 8 8.32 3.78 -14.95
C SER A 8 9.27 2.58 -14.81
N LYS A 9 9.59 2.20 -13.57
CA LYS A 9 10.52 1.09 -13.28
C LYS A 9 10.09 -0.24 -13.91
N TYR A 10 8.78 -0.47 -14.03
CA TYR A 10 8.23 -1.70 -14.64
C TYR A 10 8.52 -1.80 -16.14
N ARG A 11 8.77 -0.66 -16.81
CA ARG A 11 9.14 -0.62 -18.23
C ARG A 11 10.64 -0.45 -18.46
N SER A 12 11.33 0.30 -17.60
CA SER A 12 12.77 0.53 -17.74
C SER A 12 13.62 -0.64 -17.24
N GLN A 13 13.10 -1.46 -16.32
CA GLN A 13 13.80 -2.60 -15.74
C GLN A 13 12.93 -3.87 -15.77
N PRO A 14 12.40 -4.28 -16.94
CA PRO A 14 11.37 -5.32 -17.01
C PRO A 14 11.85 -6.69 -16.54
N ALA A 15 13.14 -7.01 -16.76
CA ALA A 15 13.73 -8.29 -16.34
C ALA A 15 14.17 -8.32 -14.87
N ARG A 16 14.04 -7.22 -14.13
CA ARG A 16 14.42 -7.19 -12.71
C ARG A 16 13.45 -8.06 -11.92
N PRO A 17 13.92 -8.93 -11.01
CA PRO A 17 13.05 -9.69 -10.13
C PRO A 17 12.17 -8.77 -9.27
N VAL A 18 10.95 -9.22 -9.00
CA VAL A 18 10.07 -8.57 -8.01
C VAL A 18 10.60 -8.90 -6.62
N ASP A 19 10.85 -7.87 -5.80
CA ASP A 19 11.19 -8.04 -4.39
C ASP A 19 9.95 -8.06 -3.50
N GLU A 20 10.10 -8.50 -2.26
CA GLU A 20 8.96 -8.63 -1.33
C GLU A 20 8.36 -7.27 -0.95
N ALA A 21 9.19 -6.22 -0.86
CA ALA A 21 8.71 -4.88 -0.52
C ALA A 21 7.80 -4.32 -1.63
N GLU A 22 8.14 -4.61 -2.89
CA GLU A 22 7.31 -4.28 -4.06
C GLU A 22 5.97 -5.00 -3.99
N ARG A 23 6.00 -6.29 -3.68
CA ARG A 23 4.80 -7.12 -3.56
C ARG A 23 3.89 -6.58 -2.45
N GLU A 24 4.46 -6.22 -1.30
CA GLU A 24 3.73 -5.64 -0.18
C GLU A 24 3.11 -4.27 -0.54
N ASP A 25 3.86 -3.36 -1.21
CA ASP A 25 3.34 -2.04 -1.65
C ASP A 25 2.16 -2.22 -2.61
N LEU A 26 2.25 -3.14 -3.57
CA LEU A 26 1.19 -3.39 -4.55
C LEU A 26 -0.02 -4.07 -3.93
N THR A 27 0.17 -5.05 -3.03
CA THR A 27 -0.92 -5.68 -2.28
C THR A 27 -1.68 -4.63 -1.47
N LYS A 28 -0.98 -3.74 -0.77
CA LYS A 28 -1.61 -2.65 -0.02
C LYS A 28 -2.44 -1.74 -0.93
N ARG A 29 -1.89 -1.33 -2.07
CA ARG A 29 -2.61 -0.48 -3.03
C ARG A 29 -3.82 -1.16 -3.66
N LEU A 30 -3.75 -2.46 -3.94
CA LEU A 30 -4.91 -3.25 -4.41
C LEU A 30 -6.00 -3.28 -3.35
N ASN A 31 -5.63 -3.48 -2.07
CA ASN A 31 -6.58 -3.45 -0.97
C ASN A 31 -7.23 -2.06 -0.83
N ASP A 32 -6.44 -0.99 -0.92
CA ASP A 32 -6.94 0.39 -0.83
C ASP A 32 -7.91 0.70 -1.99
N ALA A 33 -7.59 0.29 -3.22
CA ALA A 33 -8.46 0.45 -4.38
C ALA A 33 -9.76 -0.34 -4.26
N PHE A 34 -9.70 -1.59 -3.78
CA PHE A 34 -10.88 -2.43 -3.59
C PHE A 34 -11.79 -1.88 -2.49
N THR A 35 -11.22 -1.48 -1.35
CA THR A 35 -11.98 -0.90 -0.24
C THR A 35 -12.60 0.46 -0.58
N SER A 36 -11.97 1.22 -1.48
CA SER A 36 -12.51 2.49 -2.00
C SER A 36 -13.57 2.31 -3.09
N GLY A 37 -13.73 1.08 -3.61
CA GLY A 37 -14.67 0.78 -4.69
C GLY A 37 -14.17 1.14 -6.08
N ASP A 38 -12.88 1.43 -6.24
CA ASP A 38 -12.26 1.76 -7.54
C ASP A 38 -12.11 0.50 -8.43
N ILE A 39 -11.99 -0.67 -7.80
CA ILE A 39 -11.97 -1.98 -8.46
C ILE A 39 -13.03 -2.90 -7.85
N ASP A 40 -13.69 -3.69 -8.69
CA ASP A 40 -14.65 -4.70 -8.24
C ASP A 40 -13.94 -5.96 -7.68
N GLY A 41 -14.72 -6.86 -7.07
CA GLY A 41 -14.20 -8.06 -6.42
C GLY A 41 -13.60 -9.11 -7.35
N ASP A 42 -14.10 -9.25 -8.58
CA ASP A 42 -13.59 -10.22 -9.55
C ASP A 42 -12.26 -9.73 -10.15
N SER A 43 -12.21 -8.43 -10.45
CA SER A 43 -11.00 -7.71 -10.84
C SER A 43 -9.93 -7.81 -9.76
N TYR A 44 -10.28 -7.54 -8.50
CA TYR A 44 -9.34 -7.63 -7.37
C TYR A 44 -8.70 -9.03 -7.23
N ARG A 45 -9.49 -10.11 -7.36
CA ARG A 45 -8.96 -11.49 -7.27
C ARG A 45 -8.03 -11.81 -8.42
N THR A 46 -8.39 -11.41 -9.64
CA THR A 46 -7.58 -11.63 -10.85
C THR A 46 -6.24 -10.89 -10.73
N LEU A 47 -6.28 -9.63 -10.31
CA LEU A 47 -5.07 -8.81 -10.14
C LEU A 47 -4.17 -9.31 -9.00
N LEU A 48 -4.74 -9.89 -7.94
CA LEU A 48 -3.96 -10.58 -6.90
C LEU A 48 -3.24 -11.81 -7.46
N ASP A 49 -3.93 -12.64 -8.23
CA ASP A 49 -3.31 -13.83 -8.84
C ASP A 49 -2.15 -13.44 -9.77
N GLU A 50 -2.35 -12.41 -10.60
CA GLU A 50 -1.30 -11.86 -11.46
C GLU A 50 -0.12 -11.29 -10.66
N LEU A 51 -0.40 -10.50 -9.61
CA LEU A 51 0.63 -9.96 -8.71
C LEU A 51 1.44 -11.08 -8.07
N TYR A 52 0.76 -12.13 -7.61
CA TYR A 52 1.44 -13.22 -6.92
C TYR A 52 2.18 -14.18 -7.85
N GLY A 53 1.69 -14.34 -9.09
CA GLY A 53 2.34 -15.13 -10.15
C GLY A 53 3.53 -14.44 -10.82
N ALA A 54 3.63 -13.11 -10.75
CA ALA A 54 4.73 -12.37 -11.34
C ALA A 54 6.08 -12.64 -10.65
N GLN A 55 7.09 -12.92 -11.47
CA GLN A 55 8.49 -13.09 -11.09
C GLN A 55 9.32 -11.84 -11.41
N THR A 56 8.94 -11.08 -12.44
CA THR A 56 9.68 -9.90 -12.89
C THR A 56 8.84 -8.62 -12.89
N LEU A 57 9.50 -7.47 -12.80
CA LEU A 57 8.81 -6.17 -12.80
C LEU A 57 7.99 -5.92 -14.07
N GLY A 58 8.40 -6.46 -15.21
CA GLY A 58 7.67 -6.31 -16.47
C GLY A 58 6.31 -7.02 -16.47
N GLU A 59 6.21 -8.12 -15.72
CA GLU A 59 4.96 -8.89 -15.57
C GLU A 59 3.94 -8.18 -14.67
N LEU A 60 4.37 -7.21 -13.86
CA LEU A 60 3.50 -6.41 -13.02
C LEU A 60 2.80 -5.25 -13.76
N VAL A 61 3.12 -5.01 -15.03
CA VAL A 61 2.52 -3.91 -15.80
C VAL A 61 0.98 -3.98 -15.83
N PRO A 62 0.33 -5.13 -16.10
CA PRO A 62 -1.14 -5.23 -16.06
C PRO A 62 -1.72 -4.83 -14.71
N VAL A 63 -1.07 -5.25 -13.62
CA VAL A 63 -1.50 -4.92 -12.25
C VAL A 63 -1.43 -3.42 -11.97
N VAL A 64 -0.31 -2.79 -12.32
CA VAL A 64 -0.08 -1.37 -12.03
C VAL A 64 -0.95 -0.45 -12.89
N GLU A 65 -1.35 -0.89 -14.09
CA GLU A 65 -2.25 -0.11 -14.97
C GLU A 65 -3.69 -0.03 -14.47
N HIS A 66 -4.16 -1.07 -13.75
CA HIS A 66 -5.50 -1.08 -13.16
C HIS A 66 -5.55 -0.40 -11.80
N LEU A 67 -4.40 -0.14 -11.19
CA LEU A 67 -4.34 0.58 -9.93
C LEU A 67 -4.49 2.08 -10.13
N PRO A 68 -5.18 2.78 -9.21
CA PRO A 68 -5.16 4.23 -9.16
C PRO A 68 -3.72 4.76 -9.18
N ALA A 69 -3.51 5.87 -9.89
CA ALA A 69 -2.20 6.49 -10.02
C ALA A 69 -1.62 6.73 -8.62
N LYS A 70 -0.38 6.28 -8.40
CA LYS A 70 0.31 6.53 -7.13
C LYS A 70 0.42 8.04 -6.98
N GLN A 71 -0.25 8.58 -5.97
CA GLN A 71 -0.15 10.00 -5.60
C GLN A 71 1.30 10.24 -5.13
N THR A 72 2.18 10.62 -6.04
CA THR A 72 3.58 10.97 -5.72
C THR A 72 3.70 12.34 -5.04
N TYR A 73 2.56 12.99 -4.75
CA TYR A 73 2.47 14.08 -3.78
C TYR A 73 2.66 13.54 -2.37
N SER A 74 3.84 12.97 -2.12
CA SER A 74 4.46 13.11 -0.82
C SER A 74 4.73 14.60 -0.66
N ASP A 75 3.77 15.29 -0.05
CA ASP A 75 3.96 16.51 0.73
C ASP A 75 5.44 16.68 1.06
N PRO A 76 6.16 17.58 0.35
CA PRO A 76 7.60 17.67 0.50
C PRO A 76 7.85 17.93 1.98
N GLU A 77 8.69 17.10 2.61
CA GLU A 77 9.18 17.33 3.98
C GLU A 77 9.68 18.78 4.17
N MET A 78 10.07 19.45 3.07
CA MET A 78 10.40 20.87 2.99
C MET A 78 9.26 21.85 3.36
N VAL A 79 7.99 21.43 3.36
CA VAL A 79 6.81 22.26 3.74
C VAL A 79 6.36 21.99 5.17
N ARG A 80 6.62 20.79 5.73
CA ARG A 80 6.32 20.50 7.16
C ARG A 80 7.20 21.30 8.12
N GLN A 81 8.36 21.78 7.66
CA GLN A 81 9.24 22.67 8.43
C GLN A 81 8.90 24.16 8.29
N GLN A 82 7.78 24.50 7.66
CA GLN A 82 7.24 25.85 7.72
C GLN A 82 6.00 25.87 8.62
N THR A 83 6.20 25.55 9.90
CA THR A 83 5.42 26.27 10.92
C THR A 83 5.62 27.74 10.60
N SER A 84 4.54 28.40 10.16
CA SER A 84 4.50 29.83 9.88
C SER A 84 4.66 30.59 11.18
N THR A 85 5.88 30.58 11.69
CA THR A 85 6.31 31.31 12.85
C THR A 85 7.02 32.54 12.32
N ALA A 86 6.52 33.72 12.68
CA ALA A 86 7.21 34.96 12.35
C ALA A 86 8.67 34.87 12.87
N PRO A 87 9.64 35.48 12.18
CA PRO A 87 11.03 35.46 12.63
C PRO A 87 11.12 35.93 14.09
N GLY A 88 11.44 35.03 15.03
CA GLY A 88 11.58 35.34 16.46
C GLY A 88 10.76 34.49 17.44
N ASP A 89 9.81 33.66 17.00
CA ASP A 89 9.08 32.77 17.90
C ASP A 89 9.69 31.35 17.93
N LEU A 90 9.71 30.72 19.11
CA LEU A 90 10.15 29.33 19.29
C LEU A 90 8.94 28.40 19.36
N ALA A 91 8.95 27.31 18.58
CA ALA A 91 7.86 26.35 18.59
C ALA A 91 7.69 25.69 19.97
N PRO A 92 6.46 25.54 20.50
CA PRO A 92 6.23 24.77 21.72
C PRO A 92 6.52 23.28 21.46
N ALA A 93 7.17 22.62 22.42
CA ALA A 93 7.42 21.17 22.37
C ALA A 93 6.08 20.41 22.45
N GLY A 94 5.52 20.09 21.28
CA GLY A 94 4.35 19.24 21.17
C GLY A 94 4.70 17.80 21.54
N MET A 95 4.25 17.36 22.71
CA MET A 95 4.31 15.97 23.14
C MET A 95 3.26 15.16 22.36
N ASN A 96 3.71 14.28 21.46
CA ASN A 96 2.87 13.53 20.53
C ASN A 96 2.12 12.39 21.25
N ALA A 97 1.07 12.71 22.02
CA ALA A 97 0.25 11.73 22.74
C ALA A 97 -0.67 10.87 21.83
N GLN A 98 -0.48 10.87 20.51
CA GLN A 98 -1.35 10.18 19.55
C GLN A 98 -0.82 8.83 19.06
N PHE A 99 0.39 8.42 19.47
CA PHE A 99 0.96 7.12 19.07
C PHE A 99 0.55 5.94 19.97
N ALA A 100 -0.23 6.14 21.03
CA ALA A 100 -0.47 5.12 22.06
C ALA A 100 -1.68 4.19 21.83
N LEU A 101 -2.49 4.36 20.76
CA LEU A 101 -3.81 3.68 20.67
C LEU A 101 -4.05 2.88 19.38
N LYS A 102 -3.00 2.43 18.68
CA LYS A 102 -3.14 1.54 17.51
C LYS A 102 -2.42 0.17 17.63
N VAL A 103 -2.04 -0.26 18.83
CA VAL A 103 -1.39 -1.58 19.03
C VAL A 103 -2.38 -2.66 19.53
N GLY A 104 -3.57 -2.29 20.02
CA GLY A 104 -4.51 -3.26 20.64
C GLY A 104 -5.42 -4.04 19.69
N ALA A 105 -5.67 -3.58 18.46
CA ALA A 105 -6.73 -4.12 17.62
C ALA A 105 -6.30 -5.28 16.68
N ALA A 106 -5.00 -5.48 16.46
CA ALA A 106 -4.51 -6.52 15.55
C ALA A 106 -4.53 -7.93 16.16
N ILE A 107 -4.39 -8.05 17.49
CA ILE A 107 -4.28 -9.35 18.18
C ILE A 107 -5.65 -10.04 18.30
N THR A 108 -6.73 -9.27 18.48
CA THR A 108 -8.09 -9.82 18.61
C THR A 108 -8.60 -10.41 17.29
N ALA A 109 -8.34 -9.78 16.15
CA ALA A 109 -8.75 -10.29 14.84
C ALA A 109 -8.06 -11.63 14.50
N LEU A 110 -6.76 -11.75 14.77
CA LEU A 110 -6.01 -12.99 14.54
C LEU A 110 -6.51 -14.13 15.43
N SER A 111 -6.84 -13.82 16.69
CA SER A 111 -7.33 -14.80 17.67
C SER A 111 -8.68 -15.40 17.24
N VAL A 112 -9.60 -14.57 16.74
CA VAL A 112 -10.91 -15.03 16.25
C VAL A 112 -10.77 -15.90 14.99
N LEU A 113 -9.87 -15.53 14.07
CA LEU A 113 -9.61 -16.31 12.86
C LEU A 113 -9.09 -17.72 13.18
N ILE A 114 -8.14 -17.83 14.12
CA ILE A 114 -7.58 -19.12 14.54
C ILE A 114 -8.66 -20.03 15.15
N VAL A 115 -9.53 -19.48 16.01
CA VAL A 115 -10.63 -20.24 16.63
C VAL A 115 -11.60 -20.78 15.57
N LEU A 116 -11.94 -19.98 14.56
CA LEU A 116 -12.82 -20.42 13.48
C LEU A 116 -12.20 -21.56 12.66
N VAL A 117 -10.92 -21.48 12.32
CA VAL A 117 -10.23 -22.55 11.57
C VAL A 117 -10.20 -23.86 12.37
N LEU A 118 -9.96 -23.80 13.68
CA LEU A 118 -9.96 -24.99 14.53
C LEU A 118 -11.37 -25.59 14.72
N ALA A 119 -12.40 -24.74 14.82
CA ALA A 119 -13.77 -25.20 15.03
C ALA A 119 -14.38 -25.86 13.77
N PHE A 120 -14.02 -25.37 12.58
CA PHE A 120 -14.60 -25.84 11.32
C PHE A 120 -13.69 -26.78 10.52
N GLY A 121 -12.38 -26.82 10.80
CA GLY A 121 -11.43 -27.71 10.12
C GLY A 121 -11.28 -29.10 10.73
N LEU A 122 -11.94 -29.36 11.88
CA LEU A 122 -11.86 -30.63 12.62
C LEU A 122 -13.18 -31.42 12.62
N LEU A 123 -14.12 -31.05 11.74
CA LEU A 123 -15.40 -31.72 11.54
C LEU A 123 -15.45 -32.48 10.19
#